data_AF-A0A7S2NMK2-F1
#
_entry.id   AF-A0A7S2NMK2-F1
#
_cell.length_a   1.000
_cell.length_b   1.000
_cell.length_c   1.000
_cell.angle_alpha   90.00
_cell.angle_beta   90.00
_cell.angle_gamma   90.00
#
_symmetry.space_group_name_H-M   'P 1'
#
loop_
_entity.id
_entity.type
_entity.pdbx_description
1 polymer ?
#
loop_
_entity_poly.entity_id
_entity_poly.type
_entity_poly.pdbx_seq_one_letter_code
_entity_poly.pdbx_strand_id
1 'polypeptide(L)'
;ERVESPSDDWSIFWCAGQVDPNELRNFKPHQRVNKFPKASALTLKSNLWTCFARMHNKFGSTHFGFMPETFVLPSQLPQFEDSLHQEVLQGTRHTWILKPAAAYCGRGIFLHRTSPSITPSTTEEPEVITDQIRDHKGVACRYIDPPFLLDGLKSDIRIYVLVTS
;
A
#
# COMPACT_ATOMS: atom_id res chain seq x y z
N GLU A 1 0.10 -25.27 -38.23
CA GLU A 1 0.79 -26.14 -37.25
C GLU A 1 -0.16 -26.53 -36.14
N ARG A 2 -0.13 -27.78 -35.71
CA ARG A 2 -0.94 -28.28 -34.59
C ARG A 2 -0.21 -27.86 -33.32
N VAL A 3 -0.77 -26.94 -32.53
CA VAL A 3 -0.21 -26.57 -31.22
C VAL A 3 -0.31 -27.82 -30.34
N GLU A 4 0.83 -28.46 -30.07
CA GLU A 4 0.89 -29.53 -29.09
C GLU A 4 0.37 -29.01 -27.75
N SER A 5 -0.48 -29.78 -27.08
CA SER A 5 -0.85 -29.52 -25.69
C SER A 5 0.45 -29.40 -24.87
N PRO A 6 0.64 -28.34 -24.08
CA PRO A 6 1.89 -28.12 -23.37
C PRO A 6 2.21 -29.35 -22.52
N SER A 7 3.40 -29.90 -22.72
CA SER A 7 3.91 -31.02 -21.93
C SER A 7 3.92 -30.64 -20.44
N ASP A 8 3.43 -31.54 -19.58
CA ASP A 8 3.52 -31.42 -18.11
C ASP A 8 4.95 -31.59 -17.57
N ASP A 9 5.95 -31.69 -18.46
CA ASP A 9 7.37 -31.81 -18.13
C ASP A 9 8.17 -30.57 -18.56
N TRP A 10 7.89 -29.44 -17.92
CA TRP A 10 8.67 -28.21 -18.03
C TRP A 10 9.63 -28.05 -16.85
N SER A 11 10.67 -27.21 -17.02
CA SER A 11 11.62 -26.87 -15.94
C SER A 11 11.36 -25.50 -15.32
N ILE A 12 11.01 -24.49 -16.14
CA ILE A 12 10.73 -23.12 -15.69
C ILE A 12 9.35 -22.71 -16.19
N PHE A 13 8.53 -22.20 -15.27
CA PHE A 13 7.29 -21.52 -15.57
C PHE A 13 7.42 -20.05 -15.20
N TRP A 14 7.40 -19.17 -16.20
CA TRP A 14 7.52 -17.73 -16.00
C TRP A 14 6.19 -17.04 -16.30
N CYS A 15 5.57 -16.46 -15.28
CA CYS A 15 4.27 -15.81 -15.43
C CYS A 15 4.29 -14.37 -14.90
N ALA A 16 3.48 -13.52 -15.53
CA ALA A 16 3.26 -12.15 -15.07
C ALA A 16 2.23 -12.10 -13.93
N GLY A 17 1.16 -12.89 -14.03
CA GLY A 17 0.01 -12.90 -13.12
C GLY A 17 0.24 -13.60 -11.78
N GLN A 18 -0.86 -13.86 -11.07
CA GLN A 18 -0.86 -14.75 -9.91
C GLN A 18 -0.90 -16.20 -10.38
N VAL A 19 -0.33 -17.10 -9.58
CA VAL A 19 -0.45 -18.55 -9.77
C VAL A 19 -1.32 -19.07 -8.64
N ASP A 20 -2.24 -19.99 -8.93
CA ASP A 20 -3.05 -20.61 -7.89
C ASP A 20 -2.12 -21.33 -6.90
N PRO A 21 -2.19 -21.04 -5.59
CA PRO A 21 -1.44 -21.78 -4.59
C PRO A 21 -1.64 -23.31 -4.65
N ASN A 22 -2.78 -23.81 -5.14
CA ASN A 22 -3.01 -25.23 -5.33
C ASN A 22 -2.21 -25.81 -6.51
N GLU A 23 -2.05 -25.05 -7.60
CA GLU A 23 -1.18 -25.44 -8.71
C GLU A 23 0.28 -25.52 -8.26
N LEU A 24 0.73 -24.54 -7.47
CA LEU A 24 2.10 -24.52 -6.92
C LEU A 24 2.43 -25.77 -6.10
N ARG A 25 1.44 -26.35 -5.42
CA ARG A 25 1.62 -27.59 -4.63
C ARG A 25 1.80 -28.83 -5.48
N ASN A 26 1.30 -28.80 -6.71
CA ASN A 26 1.35 -29.94 -7.63
C ASN A 26 2.62 -29.97 -8.47
N PHE A 27 3.52 -28.98 -8.32
CA PHE A 27 4.76 -28.92 -9.07
C PHE A 27 5.73 -30.03 -8.68
N LYS A 28 6.41 -30.59 -9.67
CA LYS A 28 7.47 -31.60 -9.50
C LYS A 28 8.72 -30.97 -8.86
N PRO A 29 9.59 -31.75 -8.20
CA PRO A 29 10.78 -31.22 -7.51
C PRO A 29 11.76 -30.44 -8.39
N HIS A 30 11.79 -30.66 -9.71
CA HIS A 30 12.64 -29.91 -10.66
C HIS A 30 11.98 -28.64 -11.20
N GLN A 31 10.66 -28.51 -11.06
CA GLN A 31 9.89 -27.39 -11.58
C GLN A 31 10.11 -26.13 -10.75
N ARG A 32 10.34 -25.00 -11.43
CA ARG A 32 10.58 -23.69 -10.80
C ARG A 32 9.66 -22.63 -11.39
N VAL A 33 9.15 -21.76 -10.55
CA VAL A 33 8.31 -20.61 -10.93
C VAL A 33 8.87 -19.32 -10.36
N ASN A 34 8.68 -18.21 -11.08
CA ASN A 34 9.14 -16.88 -10.67
C ASN A 34 8.23 -16.21 -9.59
N LYS A 35 7.53 -16.99 -8.78
CA LYS A 35 6.55 -16.51 -7.79
C LYS A 35 6.66 -17.29 -6.48
N PHE A 36 6.54 -16.58 -5.37
CA PHE A 36 6.33 -17.21 -4.07
C PHE A 36 4.83 -17.25 -3.73
N PRO A 37 4.35 -18.34 -3.11
CA PRO A 37 3.00 -18.37 -2.58
C PRO A 37 2.82 -17.27 -1.53
N LYS A 38 1.63 -16.63 -1.51
CA LYS A 38 1.30 -15.52 -0.60
C LYS A 38 2.19 -14.28 -0.72
N ALA A 39 2.87 -14.08 -1.86
CA ALA A 39 3.61 -12.83 -2.12
C ALA A 39 2.74 -11.57 -2.03
N SER A 40 1.41 -11.70 -2.14
CA SER A 40 0.44 -10.63 -1.90
C SER A 40 0.51 -10.03 -0.50
N ALA A 41 1.14 -10.70 0.48
CA ALA A 41 1.41 -10.16 1.80
C ALA A 41 2.31 -8.91 1.75
N LEU A 42 3.24 -8.85 0.78
CA LEU A 42 4.18 -7.74 0.62
C LEU A 42 3.88 -6.88 -0.61
N THR A 43 3.17 -7.42 -1.60
CA THR A 43 2.95 -6.75 -2.91
C THR A 43 1.62 -6.02 -3.02
N LEU A 44 0.65 -6.28 -2.13
CA LEU A 44 -0.57 -5.47 -2.01
C LEU A 44 -0.39 -4.43 -0.91
N LYS A 45 -0.74 -3.17 -1.22
CA LYS A 45 -0.46 -2.02 -0.32
C LYS A 45 -1.07 -2.20 1.08
N SER A 46 -2.32 -2.64 1.15
CA SER A 46 -3.01 -2.87 2.42
C SER A 46 -2.36 -3.98 3.23
N ASN A 47 -2.03 -5.11 2.60
CA ASN A 47 -1.37 -6.23 3.27
C ASN A 47 0.04 -5.88 3.73
N LEU A 48 0.79 -5.12 2.91
CA LEU A 48 2.11 -4.63 3.26
C LEU A 48 2.05 -3.81 4.53
N TRP A 49 1.09 -2.88 4.64
CA TRP A 49 0.87 -2.14 5.88
C TRP A 49 0.50 -3.05 7.05
N THR A 50 -0.43 -4.01 6.88
CA THR A 50 -0.79 -4.94 7.95
C THR A 50 0.40 -5.75 8.45
N CYS A 51 1.24 -6.25 7.55
CA CYS A 51 2.48 -6.95 7.89
C CYS A 51 3.46 -6.01 8.61
N PHE A 52 3.65 -4.80 8.09
CA PHE A 52 4.54 -3.81 8.68
C PHE A 52 4.11 -3.39 10.08
N ALA A 53 2.84 -3.04 10.28
CA ALA A 53 2.30 -2.62 11.57
C ALA A 53 2.46 -3.72 12.64
N ARG A 54 2.27 -4.99 12.27
CA ARG A 54 2.55 -6.12 13.17
C ARG A 54 4.02 -6.19 13.59
N MET A 55 4.94 -5.95 12.66
CA MET A 55 6.37 -5.95 12.95
C MET A 55 6.78 -4.71 13.75
N HIS A 56 6.21 -3.55 13.46
CA HIS A 56 6.38 -2.32 14.22
C HIS A 56 5.94 -2.49 15.67
N ASN A 57 4.74 -3.05 15.91
CA ASN A 57 4.26 -3.28 17.27
C ASN A 57 5.12 -4.29 18.04
N LYS A 58 5.75 -5.24 17.35
CA LYS A 58 6.59 -6.28 17.98
C LYS A 58 8.01 -5.82 18.26
N PHE A 59 8.62 -5.06 17.35
CA PHE A 59 10.05 -4.73 17.36
C PHE A 59 10.34 -3.24 17.56
N GLY A 60 9.30 -2.40 17.58
CA GLY A 60 9.38 -0.97 17.83
C GLY A 60 9.95 -0.15 16.68
N SER A 61 9.93 1.17 16.88
CA SER A 61 10.33 2.18 15.90
C SER A 61 11.81 2.12 15.52
N THR A 62 12.68 1.59 16.39
CA THR A 62 14.12 1.45 16.07
C THR A 62 14.36 0.58 14.84
N HIS A 63 13.54 -0.47 14.65
CA HIS A 63 13.69 -1.40 13.52
C HIS A 63 12.64 -1.17 12.43
N PHE A 64 11.47 -0.63 12.78
CA PHE A 64 10.33 -0.44 11.88
C PHE A 64 9.79 0.99 11.89
N GLY A 65 10.66 2.00 12.05
CA GLY A 65 10.30 3.42 12.02
C GLY A 65 10.34 4.07 10.63
N PHE A 66 10.59 3.29 9.57
CA PHE A 66 10.91 3.80 8.24
C PHE A 66 9.72 3.96 7.30
N MET A 67 8.53 3.47 7.67
CA MET A 67 7.32 3.61 6.85
C MET A 67 6.44 4.74 7.40
N PRO A 68 5.95 5.64 6.54
CA PRO A 68 5.02 6.68 6.96
C PRO A 68 3.74 6.07 7.53
N GLU A 69 3.13 6.81 8.45
CA GLU A 69 1.82 6.48 9.01
C GLU A 69 0.79 6.20 7.90
N THR A 70 0.04 5.13 8.06
CA THR A 70 -0.88 4.64 7.04
C THR A 70 -2.13 4.01 7.68
N PHE A 71 -3.27 4.18 7.04
CA PHE A 71 -4.54 3.57 7.40
C PHE A 71 -5.09 2.76 6.23
N VAL A 72 -5.62 1.57 6.49
CA VAL A 72 -6.28 0.70 5.51
C VAL A 72 -7.77 0.99 5.48
N LEU A 73 -8.26 1.52 4.37
CA LEU A 73 -9.67 1.91 4.19
C LEU A 73 -10.45 0.82 3.45
N PRO A 74 -11.72 0.55 3.84
CA PRO A 74 -12.52 1.29 4.84
C PRO A 74 -12.32 0.83 6.29
N SER A 75 -11.58 -0.25 6.54
CA SER A 75 -11.47 -0.88 7.88
C SER A 75 -10.93 0.02 8.99
N GLN A 76 -10.11 1.01 8.63
CA GLN A 76 -9.48 1.96 9.54
C GLN A 76 -9.94 3.40 9.30
N LEU A 77 -11.13 3.58 8.69
CA LEU A 77 -11.68 4.90 8.43
C LEU A 77 -11.91 5.70 9.73
N PRO A 78 -12.47 5.14 10.82
CA PRO A 78 -12.64 5.89 12.07
C PRO A 78 -11.32 6.41 12.64
N GLN A 79 -10.27 5.59 12.63
CA GLN A 79 -8.95 5.98 13.13
C GLN A 79 -8.30 7.06 12.25
N PHE A 80 -8.57 7.03 10.94
CA PHE A 80 -8.11 8.06 10.03
C PHE A 80 -8.85 9.39 10.27
N GLU A 81 -10.17 9.34 10.46
CA GLU A 81 -11.01 10.50 10.81
C GLU A 81 -10.56 11.14 12.14
N ASP A 82 -10.33 10.31 13.17
CA ASP A 82 -9.77 10.76 14.46
C ASP A 82 -8.42 11.45 14.27
N SER A 83 -7.53 10.90 13.45
CA SER A 83 -6.23 11.51 13.13
C SER A 83 -6.39 12.88 12.49
N LEU A 84 -7.31 13.03 11.53
CA LEU A 84 -7.58 14.31 10.87
C LEU A 84 -8.20 15.34 11.82
N HIS A 85 -9.10 14.92 12.73
CA HIS A 85 -9.63 15.77 13.79
C HIS A 85 -8.52 16.26 14.72
N GLN A 86 -7.60 15.38 15.13
CA GLN A 86 -6.45 15.78 15.95
C GLN A 86 -5.54 16.76 15.23
N GLU A 87 -5.31 16.59 13.93
CA GLU A 87 -4.54 17.54 13.13
C GLU A 87 -5.19 18.94 13.14
N VAL A 88 -6.50 19.01 12.94
CA VAL A 88 -7.28 20.25 13.02
C VAL A 88 -7.13 20.93 14.38
N LEU A 89 -7.35 20.19 15.47
CA LEU A 89 -7.28 20.72 16.83
C LEU A 89 -5.89 21.26 17.17
N GLN A 90 -4.85 20.60 16.67
CA GLN A 90 -3.45 21.00 16.88
C GLN A 90 -2.99 22.09 15.90
N GLY A 91 -3.83 22.48 14.94
CA GLY A 91 -3.45 23.39 13.85
C GLY A 91 -2.36 22.84 12.93
N THR A 92 -2.10 21.53 12.97
CA THR A 92 -1.15 20.87 12.07
C THR A 92 -1.85 20.49 10.76
N ARG A 93 -1.07 20.37 9.68
CA ARG A 93 -1.64 20.17 8.33
C ARG A 93 -0.78 19.24 7.50
N HIS A 94 -0.98 17.95 7.67
CA HIS A 94 -0.29 16.95 6.87
C HIS A 94 -1.01 16.76 5.55
N THR A 95 -0.25 16.40 4.52
CA THR A 95 -0.83 15.93 3.26
C THR A 95 -0.88 14.42 3.31
N TRP A 96 -2.01 13.85 2.89
CA TRP A 96 -2.26 12.43 2.81
C TRP A 96 -2.35 12.02 1.35
N ILE A 97 -1.76 10.88 0.99
CA ILE A 97 -1.85 10.28 -0.33
C ILE A 97 -2.69 9.01 -0.25
N LEU A 98 -3.83 9.02 -0.92
CA LEU A 98 -4.75 7.89 -0.98
C LEU A 98 -4.42 7.05 -2.21
N LYS A 99 -4.19 5.75 -2.00
CA LYS A 99 -3.78 4.81 -3.04
C LYS A 99 -4.71 3.60 -3.04
N PRO A 100 -5.29 3.20 -4.17
CA PRO A 100 -6.12 1.99 -4.23
C PRO A 100 -5.28 0.73 -4.00
N ALA A 101 -5.87 -0.29 -3.38
CA ALA A 101 -5.17 -1.51 -2.95
C ALA A 101 -4.45 -2.22 -4.12
N ALA A 102 -5.20 -2.52 -5.20
CA ALA A 102 -4.74 -3.32 -6.34
C ALA A 102 -4.49 -2.52 -7.63
N ALA A 103 -4.52 -1.18 -7.57
CA ALA A 103 -4.20 -0.34 -8.73
C ALA A 103 -2.68 -0.16 -8.91
N TYR A 104 -2.29 0.11 -10.14
CA TYR A 104 -0.91 0.32 -10.60
C TYR A 104 -0.83 1.53 -11.54
N CYS A 105 0.39 1.98 -11.83
CA CYS A 105 0.67 3.15 -12.68
C CYS A 105 -0.01 4.45 -12.23
N GLY A 106 -0.13 4.66 -10.91
CA GLY A 106 -0.69 5.90 -10.35
C GLY A 106 -2.22 6.06 -10.48
N ARG A 107 -2.93 5.10 -11.08
CA ARG A 107 -4.38 5.21 -11.30
C ARG A 107 -5.14 5.23 -9.97
N GLY A 108 -6.05 6.19 -9.86
CA GLY A 108 -6.91 6.39 -8.68
C GLY A 108 -6.17 6.93 -7.46
N ILE A 109 -4.94 7.43 -7.61
CA ILE A 109 -4.23 8.14 -6.54
C ILE A 109 -4.75 9.57 -6.47
N PHE A 110 -5.01 10.06 -5.25
CA PHE A 110 -5.29 11.47 -5.01
C PHE A 110 -4.69 11.93 -3.68
N LEU A 111 -4.55 13.25 -3.54
CA LEU A 111 -4.05 13.88 -2.31
C LEU A 111 -5.21 14.47 -1.53
N HIS A 112 -5.12 14.39 -0.21
CA HIS A 112 -6.04 15.02 0.72
C HIS A 112 -5.26 15.84 1.73
N ARG A 113 -5.77 17.04 2.06
CA ARG A 113 -5.22 17.92 3.08
C ARG A 113 -6.39 18.66 3.72
N THR A 114 -6.41 18.70 5.05
CA THR A 114 -7.49 19.36 5.78
C THR A 114 -7.48 20.87 5.58
N SER A 115 -8.65 21.47 5.39
CA SER A 115 -8.81 22.90 5.04
C SER A 115 -8.63 23.82 6.27
N PRO A 116 -8.02 25.02 6.09
CA PRO A 116 -7.94 26.05 7.13
C PRO A 116 -9.28 26.65 7.58
N SER A 117 -10.33 26.55 6.76
CA SER A 117 -11.65 27.17 7.04
C SER A 117 -12.49 26.41 8.07
N ILE A 118 -11.94 25.29 8.56
CA ILE A 118 -12.43 24.61 9.74
C ILE A 118 -12.03 25.46 10.96
N THR A 119 -12.80 26.50 11.23
CA THR A 119 -12.67 27.29 12.46
C THR A 119 -13.41 26.57 13.59
N PRO A 120 -12.82 26.38 14.77
CA PRO A 120 -13.48 25.75 15.94
C PRO A 120 -14.62 26.60 16.53
N SER A 121 -15.07 27.64 15.83
CA SER A 121 -16.12 28.57 16.27
C SER A 121 -17.54 28.17 15.86
N THR A 122 -17.70 27.13 15.04
CA THR A 122 -19.00 26.53 14.75
C THR A 122 -19.23 25.34 15.69
N THR A 123 -20.43 25.25 16.25
CA THR A 123 -20.87 24.18 17.17
C THR A 123 -20.92 22.79 16.52
N GLU A 124 -20.67 22.72 15.21
CA GLU A 124 -20.67 21.50 14.41
C GLU A 124 -19.22 21.02 14.20
N GLU A 125 -18.98 19.73 14.41
CA GLU A 125 -17.68 19.14 14.12
C GLU A 125 -17.36 19.31 12.63
N PRO A 126 -16.15 19.76 12.30
CA PRO A 126 -15.77 19.98 10.93
C PRO A 126 -15.72 18.68 10.15
N GLU A 127 -16.39 18.64 9.00
CA GLU A 127 -16.32 17.50 8.11
C GLU A 127 -14.91 17.39 7.50
N VAL A 128 -14.09 16.48 8.05
CA VAL A 128 -12.71 16.22 7.56
C VAL A 128 -12.65 15.10 6.51
N ILE A 129 -13.69 14.27 6.43
CA ILE A 129 -13.79 13.13 5.50
C ILE A 129 -14.75 13.46 4.37
N THR A 130 -14.28 13.34 3.12
CA THR A 130 -15.13 13.46 1.93
C THR A 130 -15.72 12.11 1.53
N ASP A 131 -16.82 12.09 0.76
CA ASP A 131 -17.40 10.86 0.20
C ASP A 131 -16.38 10.01 -0.57
N GLN A 132 -15.48 10.66 -1.31
CA GLN A 132 -14.40 9.99 -2.03
C GLN A 132 -13.48 9.20 -1.09
N ILE A 133 -13.25 9.69 0.13
CA ILE A 133 -12.46 8.98 1.16
C ILE A 133 -13.30 7.86 1.79
N ARG A 134 -14.59 8.10 2.07
CA ARG A 134 -15.51 7.07 2.62
C ARG A 134 -15.59 5.84 1.71
N ASP A 135 -15.66 6.07 0.40
CA ASP A 135 -15.74 5.01 -0.61
C ASP A 135 -14.37 4.40 -0.98
N HIS A 136 -13.27 4.95 -0.46
CA HIS A 136 -11.93 4.54 -0.88
C HIS A 136 -11.58 3.13 -0.39
N LYS A 137 -11.16 2.27 -1.32
CA LYS A 137 -10.71 0.89 -1.05
C LYS A 137 -9.20 0.79 -1.27
N GLY A 138 -8.43 0.97 -0.19
CA GLY A 138 -6.98 1.03 -0.30
C GLY A 138 -6.31 1.50 0.97
N VAL A 139 -5.34 2.39 0.81
CA VAL A 139 -4.61 2.98 1.93
C VAL A 139 -4.63 4.51 1.85
N ALA A 140 -4.76 5.16 2.99
CA ALA A 140 -4.42 6.56 3.20
C ALA A 140 -3.06 6.61 3.90
N CYS A 141 -2.05 7.19 3.27
CA CYS A 141 -0.68 7.19 3.75
C CYS A 141 -0.21 8.63 3.91
N ARG A 142 0.47 8.96 5.00
CA ARG A 142 1.06 10.29 5.17
C ARG A 142 2.06 10.54 4.03
N TYR A 143 1.88 11.67 3.34
CA TYR A 143 2.76 12.08 2.26
C TYR A 143 4.06 12.61 2.84
N ILE A 144 5.19 12.16 2.29
CA ILE A 144 6.52 12.59 2.72
C ILE A 144 6.81 13.94 2.09
N ASP A 145 6.92 14.96 2.93
CA ASP A 145 7.18 16.34 2.56
C ASP A 145 8.10 16.99 3.62
N PRO A 146 9.23 17.62 3.23
CA PRO A 146 9.78 17.71 1.88
C PRO A 146 10.41 16.38 1.39
N PRO A 147 10.28 16.01 0.10
CA PRO A 147 11.03 14.90 -0.47
C PRO A 147 12.47 15.29 -0.78
N PHE A 148 13.35 14.30 -0.94
CA PHE A 148 14.64 14.52 -1.59
C PHE A 148 14.42 14.91 -3.07
N LEU A 149 15.11 15.94 -3.53
CA LEU A 149 15.00 16.45 -4.89
C LEU A 149 16.32 16.21 -5.63
N LEU A 150 16.23 15.63 -6.83
CA LEU A 150 17.33 15.55 -7.78
C LEU A 150 17.12 16.63 -8.83
N ASP A 151 18.01 17.62 -8.88
CA ASP A 151 17.92 18.78 -9.78
C ASP A 151 16.57 19.53 -9.66
N GLY A 152 16.06 19.66 -8.44
CA GLY A 152 14.77 20.33 -8.16
C GLY A 152 13.53 19.49 -8.49
N LEU A 153 13.69 18.26 -8.98
CA LEU A 153 12.60 17.34 -9.29
C LEU A 153 12.49 16.23 -8.26
N LYS A 154 11.24 15.89 -7.89
CA LYS A 154 10.97 14.72 -7.07
C LYS A 154 11.19 13.45 -7.89
N SER A 155 11.92 12.49 -7.34
CA SER A 155 12.14 11.18 -7.93
C SER A 155 11.86 10.05 -6.94
N ASP A 156 11.81 8.81 -7.44
CA ASP A 156 11.83 7.61 -6.64
C ASP A 156 12.99 6.69 -7.05
N ILE A 157 13.29 5.69 -6.22
CA ILE A 157 14.33 4.69 -6.49
C ILE A 157 13.66 3.34 -6.68
N ARG A 158 13.96 2.68 -7.80
CA ARG A 158 13.57 1.29 -8.05
C ARG A 158 14.73 0.35 -7.74
N ILE A 159 14.57 -0.49 -6.72
CA ILE A 159 15.51 -1.56 -6.36
C ILE A 159 14.90 -2.91 -6.77
N TYR A 160 15.67 -3.73 -7.49
CA TYR A 160 15.28 -5.10 -7.84
C TYR A 160 15.92 -6.07 -6.84
N VAL A 161 15.10 -6.87 -6.17
CA VAL A 161 15.55 -7.87 -5.18
C VAL A 161 15.12 -9.25 -5.67
N LEU A 162 16.07 -10.17 -5.78
CA LEU A 162 15.83 -11.58 -6.09
C LEU A 162 15.82 -12.39 -4.80
N VAL A 163 14.70 -13.07 -4.53
CA VAL A 163 14.59 -14.05 -3.44
C VAL A 163 14.63 -15.43 -4.06
N THR A 164 15.54 -16.29 -3.60
CA THR A 164 15.76 -17.62 -4.18
C THR A 164 15.24 -18.75 -3.30
N SER A 165 15.06 -18.54 -1.99
CA SER A 165 14.51 -19.49 -1.03
C SER A 165 13.94 -18.81 0.21
#